data_AF-A0A6V7M812-F1
#
_entry.id   AF-A0A6V7M812-F1
#
_cell.length_a   1.000
_cell.length_b   1.000
_cell.length_c   1.000
_cell.angle_alpha   90.00
_cell.angle_beta   90.00
_cell.angle_gamma   90.00
#
_symmetry.space_group_name_H-M   'P 1'
#
loop_
_entity.id
_entity.type
_entity.pdbx_description
1 polymer ?
#
loop_
_entity_poly.entity_id
_entity_poly.type
_entity_poly.pdbx_seq_one_letter_code
_entity_poly.pdbx_strand_id
1 'polypeptide(L)'
;QRTVIETKAWDVFRDPPPKIDSGSMANQKCLEATAQITKVIVYLVVFVIVLGCGVVAKGAVLFMTSQIRPNRVIVHCNRQLGRDKQFVVTLPEEERIAWIWCIIIAFAVPEIGTFIRSCRMITFKSSKKPLASHFMLVFIMETMHVVGLALMFFSVLPELDVVKAAMLTNCVCFVPGLLGLLSRNKSKDESKRFVLALVDLAALAAQASGFVVWPLLDGSKQTLWLIPPALIMVSCGWWENYVSLQSPI
;
A
#
# COMPACT_ATOMS: atom_id res chain seq x y z
N GLN A 1 -35.40 50.74 16.70
CA GLN A 1 -36.09 49.56 17.25
C GLN A 1 -35.18 48.34 17.07
N ARG A 2 -34.70 47.74 18.16
CA ARG A 2 -34.02 46.43 18.13
C ARG A 2 -35.11 45.36 18.06
N THR A 3 -35.07 44.51 17.04
CA THR A 3 -35.91 43.32 16.94
C THR A 3 -35.51 42.35 18.05
N VAL A 4 -36.38 42.21 19.05
CA VAL A 4 -36.27 41.16 20.07
C VAL A 4 -36.60 39.85 19.38
N ILE A 5 -35.59 39.04 19.08
CA ILE A 5 -35.79 37.67 18.62
C ILE A 5 -36.38 36.90 19.80
N GLU A 6 -37.57 36.34 19.59
CA GLU A 6 -38.32 35.57 20.58
C GLU A 6 -37.52 34.32 20.96
N THR A 7 -36.85 34.36 22.13
CA THR A 7 -36.14 33.20 22.69
C THR A 7 -37.14 32.13 23.10
N LYS A 8 -37.09 30.96 22.45
CA LYS A 8 -37.94 29.82 22.80
C LYS A 8 -37.57 29.33 24.21
N ALA A 9 -38.57 28.99 25.03
CA ALA A 9 -38.40 28.63 26.45
C ALA A 9 -37.47 27.43 26.72
N TRP A 10 -37.22 26.58 25.73
CA TRP A 10 -36.29 25.44 25.85
C TRP A 10 -34.81 25.85 25.71
N ASP A 11 -34.53 27.08 25.24
CA ASP A 11 -33.19 27.67 25.07
C ASP A 11 -32.81 28.59 26.26
N VAL A 12 -33.52 28.45 27.39
CA VAL A 12 -33.29 29.21 28.64
C VAL A 12 -32.07 28.69 29.39
N PHE A 13 -31.77 27.39 29.25
CA PHE A 13 -30.58 26.78 29.85
C PHE A 13 -29.38 27.05 28.96
N ARG A 14 -28.77 28.22 29.15
CA ARG A 14 -27.39 28.41 28.72
C ARG A 14 -26.52 27.63 29.69
N ASP A 15 -25.66 26.77 29.16
CA ASP A 15 -24.47 26.29 29.87
C ASP A 15 -23.35 27.31 29.61
N PRO A 16 -23.24 28.39 30.41
CA PRO A 16 -22.09 29.27 30.30
C PRO A 16 -20.83 28.44 30.60
N PRO A 17 -19.72 28.69 29.89
CA PRO A 17 -18.47 27.98 30.17
C PRO A 17 -18.12 28.14 31.67
N PRO A 18 -17.66 27.07 32.33
CA PRO A 18 -17.34 27.10 33.74
C PRO A 18 -16.37 28.24 34.04
N LYS A 19 -16.66 29.02 35.10
CA LYS A 19 -15.75 30.07 35.56
C LYS A 19 -14.46 29.42 36.06
N ILE A 20 -13.34 29.90 35.53
CA ILE A 20 -12.00 29.40 35.82
C ILE A 20 -11.55 29.97 37.18
N ASP A 21 -12.13 29.48 38.27
CA ASP A 21 -11.87 29.98 39.64
C ASP A 21 -10.75 29.21 40.36
N SER A 22 -9.65 28.91 39.67
CA SER A 22 -8.50 28.23 40.29
C SER A 22 -7.16 28.74 39.76
N GLY A 23 -6.30 29.22 40.65
CA GLY A 23 -4.93 29.68 40.32
C GLY A 23 -4.04 28.61 39.69
N SER A 24 -4.42 27.33 39.79
CA SER A 24 -3.79 26.19 39.10
C SER A 24 -4.00 26.23 37.57
N MET A 25 -5.04 26.92 37.08
CA MET A 25 -5.31 27.12 35.65
C MET A 25 -4.64 28.37 35.05
N ALA A 26 -3.87 29.15 35.83
CA ALA A 26 -3.29 30.41 35.37
C ALA A 26 -2.03 30.25 34.49
N ASN A 27 -1.30 29.12 34.58
CA ASN A 27 -0.07 28.90 33.81
C ASN A 27 -0.16 27.65 32.90
N GLN A 28 -1.05 27.71 31.91
CA GLN A 28 -1.29 26.61 30.99
C GLN A 28 -0.20 26.44 29.91
N LYS A 29 0.70 27.42 29.74
CA LYS A 29 1.77 27.38 28.73
C LYS A 29 2.72 26.19 28.90
N CYS A 30 3.06 25.84 30.14
CA CYS A 30 3.91 24.68 30.42
C CYS A 30 3.19 23.36 30.07
N LEU A 31 1.89 23.27 30.39
CA LEU A 31 1.07 22.09 30.10
C LEU A 31 0.84 21.93 28.59
N GLU A 32 0.56 23.03 27.88
CA GLU A 32 0.43 23.06 26.42
C GLU A 32 1.74 22.71 25.71
N ALA A 33 2.87 23.28 26.15
CA ALA A 33 4.19 22.94 25.63
C ALA A 33 4.53 21.46 25.87
N THR A 34 4.26 20.95 27.07
CA THR A 34 4.47 19.53 27.43
C THR A 34 3.57 18.62 26.59
N ALA A 35 2.31 19.00 26.35
CA ALA A 35 1.39 18.26 25.49
C ALA A 35 1.85 18.26 24.02
N GLN A 36 2.38 19.39 23.51
CA GLN A 36 2.92 19.47 22.17
C GLN A 36 4.18 18.60 22.00
N ILE A 37 5.11 18.65 22.96
CA ILE A 37 6.31 17.80 22.97
C ILE A 37 5.90 16.32 23.04
N THR A 38 4.94 15.97 23.91
CA THR A 38 4.43 14.61 24.03
C THR A 38 3.81 14.13 22.71
N LYS A 39 3.04 14.96 22.01
CA LYS A 39 2.50 14.61 20.68
C LYS A 39 3.61 14.35 19.66
N VAL A 40 4.64 15.20 19.62
CA VAL A 40 5.79 15.01 18.71
C VAL A 40 6.50 13.69 19.01
N ILE A 41 6.73 13.38 20.28
CA ILE A 41 7.35 12.11 20.70
C ILE A 41 6.47 10.93 20.27
N VAL A 42 5.16 10.97 20.54
CA VAL A 42 4.23 9.92 20.14
C VAL A 42 4.23 9.73 18.63
N TYR A 43 4.19 10.81 17.84
CA TYR A 43 4.26 10.72 16.38
C TYR A 43 5.59 10.12 15.91
N LEU A 44 6.72 10.48 16.53
CA LEU A 44 8.02 9.90 16.19
C LEU A 44 8.08 8.40 16.53
N VAL A 45 7.59 8.01 17.70
CA VAL A 45 7.54 6.59 18.11
C VAL A 45 6.64 5.78 17.19
N VAL A 46 5.42 6.27 16.91
CA VAL A 46 4.49 5.62 15.97
C VAL A 46 5.11 5.52 14.58
N PHE A 47 5.79 6.57 14.11
CA PHE A 47 6.50 6.56 12.84
C PHE A 47 7.56 5.47 12.78
N VAL A 48 8.42 5.36 13.80
CA VAL A 48 9.47 4.32 13.86
C VAL A 48 8.86 2.92 13.89
N ILE A 49 7.81 2.70 14.68
CA ILE A 49 7.12 1.39 14.77
C ILE A 49 6.52 1.03 13.42
N VAL A 50 5.76 1.93 12.79
CA VAL A 50 5.09 1.69 11.51
C VAL A 50 6.12 1.44 10.40
N LEU A 51 7.18 2.25 10.34
CA LEU A 51 8.26 2.08 9.38
C LEU A 51 8.96 0.73 9.58
N GLY A 52 9.29 0.38 10.83
CA GLY A 52 9.93 -0.89 11.18
C GLY A 52 9.06 -2.09 10.80
N CYS A 53 7.78 -2.08 11.14
CA CYS A 53 6.83 -3.12 10.74
C CYS A 53 6.72 -3.22 9.21
N GLY A 54 6.70 -2.10 8.49
CA GLY A 54 6.67 -2.10 7.02
C GLY A 54 7.91 -2.72 6.40
N VAL A 55 9.10 -2.40 6.91
CA VAL A 55 10.37 -3.00 6.45
C VAL A 55 10.40 -4.49 6.73
N VAL A 56 10.02 -4.92 7.94
CA VAL A 56 9.97 -6.34 8.31
C VAL A 56 8.95 -7.10 7.45
N ALA A 57 7.75 -6.55 7.25
CA ALA A 57 6.73 -7.17 6.42
C ALA A 57 7.17 -7.32 4.95
N LYS A 58 7.75 -6.26 4.36
CA LYS A 58 8.27 -6.30 2.99
C LYS A 58 9.43 -7.29 2.87
N GLY A 59 10.37 -7.28 3.83
CA GLY A 59 11.48 -8.23 3.89
C GLY A 59 11.01 -9.67 4.03
N ALA A 60 10.01 -9.93 4.88
CA ALA A 60 9.43 -11.25 5.06
C ALA A 60 8.77 -11.76 3.76
N VAL A 61 7.99 -10.93 3.08
CA VAL A 61 7.36 -11.29 1.79
C VAL A 61 8.41 -11.62 0.72
N LEU A 62 9.46 -10.79 0.60
CA LEU A 62 10.54 -11.05 -0.35
C LEU A 62 11.32 -12.31 0.01
N PHE A 63 11.52 -12.57 1.30
CA PHE A 63 12.13 -13.80 1.77
C PHE A 63 11.27 -15.03 1.40
N MET A 64 9.98 -15.02 1.73
CA MET A 64 9.04 -16.10 1.41
C MET A 64 9.01 -16.40 -0.09
N THR A 65 8.90 -15.37 -0.93
CA THR A 65 8.84 -15.56 -2.40
C THR A 65 10.15 -16.10 -2.98
N SER A 66 11.30 -15.75 -2.40
CA SER A 66 12.59 -16.31 -2.83
C SER A 66 12.71 -17.82 -2.61
N GLN A 67 11.95 -18.38 -1.65
CA GLN A 67 11.98 -19.81 -1.33
C GLN A 67 11.07 -20.66 -2.23
N ILE A 68 10.24 -20.03 -3.08
CA ILE A 68 9.33 -20.74 -3.99
C ILE A 68 10.06 -21.30 -5.22
N ARG A 69 11.26 -20.79 -5.55
CA ARG A 69 11.98 -21.16 -6.77
C ARG A 69 12.25 -22.68 -6.84
N PRO A 70 11.84 -23.36 -7.93
CA PRO A 70 12.06 -24.80 -8.06
C PRO A 70 13.56 -25.12 -8.20
N ASN A 71 13.96 -26.28 -7.70
CA ASN A 71 15.34 -26.79 -7.78
C ASN A 71 16.39 -25.82 -7.24
N ARG A 72 16.06 -25.07 -6.17
CA ARG A 72 17.00 -24.16 -5.54
C ARG A 72 18.15 -24.95 -4.93
N VAL A 73 19.35 -24.66 -5.42
CA VAL A 73 20.60 -25.21 -4.92
C VAL A 73 21.24 -24.21 -3.97
N ILE A 74 21.48 -24.62 -2.73
CA ILE A 74 22.26 -23.85 -1.77
C ILE A 74 23.65 -24.46 -1.69
N VAL A 75 24.67 -23.63 -1.98
CA VAL A 75 26.06 -24.03 -1.82
C VAL A 75 26.39 -24.02 -0.33
N HIS A 76 26.66 -25.20 0.21
CA HIS A 76 27.05 -25.40 1.59
C HIS A 76 28.58 -25.64 1.65
N CYS A 77 29.27 -24.86 2.47
CA CYS A 77 30.70 -25.08 2.73
C CYS A 77 30.85 -25.93 3.99
N ASN A 78 31.11 -27.23 3.82
CA ASN A 78 31.42 -28.10 4.94
C ASN A 78 32.94 -28.33 5.04
N ARG A 79 33.58 -27.58 5.95
CA ARG A 79 35.02 -27.70 6.21
C ARG A 79 35.46 -29.09 6.69
N GLN A 80 34.55 -29.88 7.26
CA GLN A 80 34.85 -31.23 7.76
C GLN A 80 34.85 -32.29 6.64
N LEU A 81 34.05 -32.12 5.59
CA LEU A 81 33.99 -33.08 4.46
C LEU A 81 34.98 -32.75 3.32
N GLY A 82 35.57 -31.56 3.32
CA GLY A 82 36.66 -31.18 2.41
C GLY A 82 36.69 -29.68 2.14
N ARG A 83 37.86 -29.04 2.33
CA ARG A 83 38.04 -27.59 2.14
C ARG A 83 37.93 -27.16 0.67
N ASP A 84 38.20 -28.07 -0.27
CA ASP A 84 38.19 -27.79 -1.72
C ASP A 84 36.94 -28.30 -2.45
N LYS A 85 35.97 -28.87 -1.71
CA LYS A 85 34.73 -29.40 -2.30
C LYS A 85 33.56 -28.46 -2.06
N GLN A 86 32.79 -28.19 -3.11
CA GLN A 86 31.51 -27.49 -2.99
C GLN A 86 30.41 -28.53 -2.79
N PHE A 87 29.75 -28.48 -1.63
CA PHE A 87 28.57 -29.29 -1.37
C PHE A 87 27.34 -28.50 -1.80
N VAL A 88 26.44 -29.14 -2.52
CA VAL A 88 25.21 -28.53 -2.98
C VAL A 88 24.06 -29.27 -2.33
N VAL A 89 23.17 -28.52 -1.68
CA VAL A 89 21.94 -29.06 -1.12
C VAL A 89 20.78 -28.54 -1.97
N THR A 90 19.99 -29.47 -2.51
CA THR A 90 18.70 -29.19 -3.15
C THR A 90 17.63 -29.15 -2.07
N LEU A 91 16.85 -28.07 -2.00
CA LEU A 91 15.75 -27.99 -1.03
C LEU A 91 14.65 -29.01 -1.40
N PRO A 92 14.05 -29.68 -0.40
CA PRO A 92 12.95 -30.61 -0.62
C PRO A 92 11.67 -29.87 -1.07
N GLU A 93 10.81 -30.57 -1.81
CA GLU A 93 9.55 -30.00 -2.32
C GLU A 93 8.57 -29.62 -1.20
N GLU A 94 8.63 -30.33 -0.07
CA GLU A 94 7.78 -30.10 1.11
C GLU A 94 7.96 -28.67 1.68
N GLU A 95 9.20 -28.19 1.77
CA GLU A 95 9.50 -26.84 2.24
C GLU A 95 8.92 -25.77 1.30
N ARG A 96 9.00 -26.01 -0.02
CA ARG A 96 8.43 -25.12 -1.04
C ARG A 96 6.92 -25.02 -0.88
N ILE A 97 6.23 -26.14 -0.68
CA ILE A 97 4.78 -26.19 -0.47
C ILE A 97 4.41 -25.40 0.81
N ALA A 98 5.18 -25.56 1.89
CA ALA A 98 4.97 -24.81 3.12
C ALA A 98 5.05 -23.28 2.89
N TRP A 99 6.06 -22.80 2.16
CA TRP A 99 6.20 -21.37 1.84
C TRP A 99 5.07 -20.83 0.96
N ILE A 100 4.57 -21.62 0.02
CA ILE A 100 3.39 -21.26 -0.78
C ILE A 100 2.18 -21.04 0.13
N TRP A 101 1.94 -21.95 1.08
CA TRP A 101 0.87 -21.80 2.07
C TRP A 101 1.06 -20.59 2.98
N CYS A 102 2.29 -20.30 3.42
CA CYS A 102 2.58 -19.10 4.20
C CYS A 102 2.16 -17.82 3.46
N ILE A 103 2.45 -17.71 2.17
CA ILE A 103 2.05 -16.55 1.35
C ILE A 103 0.53 -16.47 1.18
N ILE A 104 -0.12 -17.60 0.91
CA ILE A 104 -1.59 -17.66 0.79
C ILE A 104 -2.25 -17.20 2.09
N ILE A 105 -1.79 -17.67 3.25
CA ILE A 105 -2.33 -17.29 4.55
C ILE A 105 -2.06 -15.81 4.84
N ALA A 106 -0.84 -15.33 4.57
CA ALA A 106 -0.48 -13.92 4.76
C ALA A 106 -1.37 -12.97 3.94
N PHE A 107 -1.77 -13.39 2.73
CA PHE A 107 -2.71 -12.65 1.90
C PHE A 107 -4.18 -12.83 2.36
N ALA A 108 -4.60 -14.04 2.72
CA ALA A 108 -6.01 -14.34 3.03
C ALA A 108 -6.50 -13.72 4.35
N VAL A 109 -5.65 -13.62 5.38
CA VAL A 109 -6.04 -13.09 6.70
C VAL A 109 -6.63 -11.67 6.62
N PRO A 110 -5.97 -10.67 5.99
CA PRO A 110 -6.56 -9.33 5.86
C PRO A 110 -7.84 -9.32 5.03
N GLU A 111 -7.92 -10.10 3.94
CA GLU A 111 -9.11 -10.18 3.07
C GLU A 111 -10.32 -10.82 3.77
N ILE A 112 -10.10 -11.82 4.62
CA ILE A 112 -11.16 -12.37 5.47
C ILE A 112 -11.63 -11.30 6.46
N GLY A 113 -10.71 -10.50 7.01
CA GLY A 113 -11.05 -9.39 7.91
C GLY A 113 -11.91 -8.31 7.24
N THR A 114 -11.57 -7.90 6.00
CA THR A 114 -12.35 -6.94 5.21
C THR A 114 -13.72 -7.52 4.85
N PHE A 115 -13.78 -8.80 4.52
CA PHE A 115 -15.04 -9.52 4.27
C PHE A 115 -15.96 -9.52 5.50
N ILE A 116 -15.45 -9.93 6.68
CA ILE A 116 -16.22 -9.93 7.93
C ILE A 116 -16.76 -8.54 8.26
N ARG A 117 -15.91 -7.50 8.11
CA ARG A 117 -16.33 -6.11 8.32
C ARG A 117 -17.45 -5.71 7.38
N SER A 118 -17.37 -6.13 6.12
CA SER A 118 -18.37 -5.84 5.08
C SER A 118 -19.69 -6.57 5.36
N CYS A 119 -19.65 -7.85 5.71
CA CYS A 119 -20.83 -8.62 6.14
C CYS A 119 -21.54 -7.95 7.32
N ARG A 120 -20.78 -7.51 8.34
CA ARG A 120 -21.32 -6.80 9.50
C ARG A 120 -22.02 -5.49 9.11
N MET A 121 -21.47 -4.74 8.15
CA MET A 121 -22.11 -3.51 7.68
C MET A 121 -23.40 -3.81 6.92
N ILE A 122 -23.46 -4.85 6.09
CA ILE A 122 -24.66 -5.22 5.34
C ILE A 122 -25.79 -5.68 6.28
N THR A 123 -25.48 -6.43 7.35
CA THR A 123 -26.50 -6.95 8.27
C THR A 123 -27.02 -5.89 9.26
N PHE A 124 -26.14 -5.03 9.80
CA PHE A 124 -26.49 -4.12 10.89
C PHE A 124 -26.67 -2.66 10.45
N LYS A 125 -26.23 -2.27 9.26
CA LYS A 125 -26.32 -0.88 8.78
C LYS A 125 -27.19 -0.79 7.54
N SER A 126 -28.28 -0.02 7.63
CA SER A 126 -29.11 0.32 6.47
C SER A 126 -28.29 1.12 5.46
N SER A 127 -27.79 0.42 4.43
CA SER A 127 -26.91 0.96 3.40
C SER A 127 -27.62 0.89 2.06
N LYS A 128 -27.62 1.99 1.29
CA LYS A 128 -28.19 2.00 -0.06
C LYS A 128 -27.38 1.08 -0.95
N LYS A 129 -28.06 0.21 -1.72
CA LYS A 129 -27.39 -0.67 -2.67
C LYS A 129 -26.76 0.18 -3.78
N PRO A 130 -25.48 -0.08 -4.16
CA PRO A 130 -24.86 0.63 -5.26
C PRO A 130 -25.52 0.23 -6.58
N LEU A 131 -25.36 1.10 -7.59
CA LEU A 131 -25.74 0.77 -8.97
C LEU A 131 -24.93 -0.43 -9.46
N ALA A 132 -25.57 -1.36 -10.19
CA ALA A 132 -24.92 -2.59 -10.64
C ALA A 132 -23.65 -2.34 -11.50
N SER A 133 -23.61 -1.26 -12.26
CA SER A 133 -22.43 -0.87 -13.05
C SER A 133 -21.23 -0.50 -12.19
N HIS A 134 -21.42 0.27 -11.11
CA HIS A 134 -20.34 0.60 -10.17
C HIS A 134 -19.79 -0.64 -9.49
N PHE A 135 -20.68 -1.56 -9.10
CA PHE A 135 -20.28 -2.84 -8.54
C PHE A 135 -19.44 -3.68 -9.51
N MET A 136 -19.88 -3.77 -10.78
CA MET A 136 -19.13 -4.53 -11.81
C MET A 136 -17.76 -3.95 -12.10
N LEU A 137 -17.63 -2.61 -12.14
CA LEU A 137 -16.34 -1.94 -12.32
C LEU A 137 -15.38 -2.27 -11.17
N VAL A 138 -15.83 -2.09 -9.92
CA VAL A 138 -15.04 -2.42 -8.72
C VAL A 138 -14.63 -3.90 -8.76
N PHE A 139 -15.58 -4.79 -9.06
CA PHE A 139 -15.30 -6.23 -9.15
C PHE A 139 -14.21 -6.56 -10.18
N ILE A 140 -14.25 -5.96 -11.37
CA ILE A 140 -13.23 -6.17 -12.41
C ILE A 140 -11.87 -5.62 -11.95
N MET A 141 -11.83 -4.42 -11.36
CA MET A 141 -10.56 -3.81 -10.93
C MET A 141 -9.91 -4.59 -9.78
N GLU A 142 -10.70 -5.03 -8.80
CA GLU A 142 -10.22 -5.84 -7.68
C GLU A 142 -9.77 -7.23 -8.15
N THR A 143 -10.51 -7.88 -9.06
CA THR A 143 -10.08 -9.17 -9.61
C THR A 143 -8.79 -9.05 -10.41
N MET A 144 -8.63 -7.99 -11.21
CA MET A 144 -7.35 -7.70 -11.88
C MET A 144 -6.22 -7.51 -10.88
N HIS A 145 -6.45 -6.76 -9.80
CA HIS A 145 -5.46 -6.55 -8.75
C HIS A 145 -4.99 -7.87 -8.11
N VAL A 146 -5.93 -8.73 -7.69
CA VAL A 146 -5.61 -10.03 -7.08
C VAL A 146 -4.90 -10.97 -8.05
N VAL A 147 -5.32 -11.02 -9.32
CA VAL A 147 -4.63 -11.82 -10.35
C VAL A 147 -3.23 -11.29 -10.61
N GLY A 148 -3.04 -9.96 -10.65
CA GLY A 148 -1.75 -9.32 -10.76
C GLY A 148 -0.81 -9.70 -9.61
N LEU A 149 -1.31 -9.68 -8.37
CA LEU A 149 -0.55 -10.10 -7.19
C LEU A 149 -0.17 -11.59 -7.27
N ALA A 150 -1.08 -12.47 -7.70
CA ALA A 150 -0.78 -13.88 -7.86
C ALA A 150 0.32 -14.13 -8.89
N LEU A 151 0.25 -13.47 -10.06
CA LEU A 151 1.30 -13.54 -11.08
C LEU A 151 2.64 -13.01 -10.54
N MET A 152 2.60 -11.88 -9.82
CA MET A 152 3.79 -11.27 -9.26
C MET A 152 4.47 -12.18 -8.22
N PHE A 153 3.72 -12.77 -7.29
CA PHE A 153 4.26 -13.54 -6.17
C PHE A 153 4.65 -14.98 -6.53
N PHE A 154 3.93 -15.62 -7.43
CA PHE A 154 4.16 -17.03 -7.75
C PHE A 154 4.94 -17.26 -9.05
N SER A 155 4.97 -16.29 -9.97
CA SER A 155 5.68 -16.44 -11.26
C SER A 155 6.89 -15.51 -11.38
N VAL A 156 6.75 -14.23 -11.04
CA VAL A 156 7.79 -13.22 -11.29
C VAL A 156 8.83 -13.17 -10.16
N LEU A 157 8.39 -12.93 -8.92
CA LEU A 157 9.25 -12.75 -7.75
C LEU A 157 10.17 -13.96 -7.47
N PRO A 158 9.73 -15.23 -7.59
CA PRO A 158 10.60 -16.38 -7.36
C PRO A 158 11.75 -16.52 -8.37
N GLU A 159 11.59 -15.95 -9.57
CA GLU A 159 12.60 -16.01 -10.64
C GLU A 159 13.64 -14.88 -10.56
N LEU A 160 13.38 -13.86 -9.74
CA LEU A 160 14.21 -12.69 -9.55
C LEU A 160 15.03 -12.78 -8.26
N ASP A 161 16.23 -12.21 -8.27
CA ASP A 161 16.99 -11.99 -7.04
C ASP A 161 16.26 -11.00 -6.14
N VAL A 162 16.39 -11.17 -4.82
CA VAL A 162 15.69 -10.37 -3.79
C VAL A 162 15.87 -8.86 -4.01
N VAL A 163 17.04 -8.41 -4.47
CA VAL A 163 17.31 -7.00 -4.76
C VAL A 163 16.54 -6.52 -5.99
N LYS A 164 16.55 -7.29 -7.08
CA LYS A 164 15.79 -6.98 -8.31
C LYS A 164 14.29 -6.97 -8.03
N ALA A 165 13.83 -7.96 -7.27
CA ALA A 165 12.46 -8.06 -6.75
C ALA A 165 12.06 -6.84 -5.92
N ALA A 166 12.91 -6.41 -4.97
CA ALA A 166 12.66 -5.21 -4.18
C ALA A 166 12.55 -3.95 -5.05
N MET A 167 13.41 -3.79 -6.05
CA MET A 167 13.35 -2.69 -7.01
C MET A 167 12.04 -2.73 -7.82
N LEU A 168 11.62 -3.91 -8.25
CA LEU A 168 10.39 -4.10 -9.03
C LEU A 168 9.13 -3.69 -8.25
N THR A 169 9.07 -4.00 -6.94
CA THR A 169 7.93 -3.60 -6.09
C THR A 169 7.76 -2.09 -5.94
N ASN A 170 8.74 -1.28 -6.35
CA ASN A 170 8.61 0.18 -6.38
C ASN A 170 7.95 0.68 -7.69
N CYS A 171 7.83 -0.17 -8.71
CA CYS A 171 7.28 0.16 -10.02
C CYS A 171 5.78 -0.19 -10.17
N VAL A 172 5.10 -0.50 -9.06
CA VAL A 172 3.68 -0.92 -9.05
C VAL A 172 2.68 0.23 -9.25
N CYS A 173 3.11 1.49 -9.18
CA CYS A 173 2.20 2.64 -9.18
C CYS A 173 1.95 3.28 -10.57
N PHE A 174 2.01 2.49 -11.65
CA PHE A 174 1.90 3.00 -13.02
C PHE A 174 0.53 3.57 -13.39
N VAL A 175 -0.56 2.79 -13.23
CA VAL A 175 -1.93 3.28 -13.49
C VAL A 175 -2.28 4.51 -12.63
N PRO A 176 -1.99 4.52 -11.31
CA PRO A 176 -2.09 5.72 -10.48
C PRO A 176 -1.35 6.95 -11.02
N GLY A 177 -0.09 6.78 -11.44
CA GLY A 177 0.71 7.86 -12.00
C GLY A 177 0.10 8.42 -13.29
N LEU A 178 -0.43 7.54 -14.15
CA LEU A 178 -1.06 7.91 -15.40
C LEU A 178 -2.37 8.67 -15.16
N LEU A 179 -3.23 8.14 -14.29
CA LEU A 179 -4.49 8.79 -13.92
C LEU A 179 -4.24 10.12 -13.19
N GLY A 180 -3.22 10.20 -12.33
CA GLY A 180 -2.83 11.44 -11.65
C GLY A 180 -2.39 12.54 -12.61
N LEU A 181 -1.63 12.19 -13.65
CA LEU A 181 -1.24 13.11 -14.71
C LEU A 181 -2.46 13.62 -15.50
N LEU A 182 -3.43 12.74 -15.79
CA LEU A 182 -4.64 13.05 -16.56
C LEU A 182 -5.71 13.82 -15.75
N SER A 183 -5.82 13.57 -14.45
CA SER A 183 -6.82 14.14 -13.54
C SER A 183 -6.57 15.62 -13.21
N ARG A 184 -5.42 16.17 -13.63
CA ARG A 184 -4.98 17.51 -13.24
C ARG A 184 -5.85 18.62 -13.82
N ASN A 185 -6.69 19.20 -12.97
CA ASN A 185 -7.61 20.28 -13.33
C ASN A 185 -6.87 21.57 -13.78
N LYS A 186 -7.43 22.28 -14.77
CA LYS A 186 -6.88 23.49 -15.42
C LYS A 186 -6.86 24.75 -14.54
N SER A 187 -7.19 24.65 -13.25
CA SER A 187 -7.58 25.79 -12.41
C SER A 187 -6.43 26.46 -11.62
N LYS A 188 -5.23 25.86 -11.53
CA LYS A 188 -4.09 26.40 -10.73
C LYS A 188 -2.89 26.79 -11.59
N ASP A 189 -2.29 27.96 -11.27
CA ASP A 189 -0.96 28.47 -11.66
C ASP A 189 -0.25 27.68 -12.77
N GLU A 190 -0.35 28.15 -14.01
CA GLU A 190 0.20 27.52 -15.22
C GLU A 190 1.71 27.19 -15.11
N SER A 191 2.50 28.03 -14.41
CA SER A 191 3.94 27.80 -14.23
C SER A 191 4.26 26.59 -13.35
N LYS A 192 3.51 26.38 -12.25
CA LYS A 192 3.71 25.21 -11.37
C LYS A 192 3.21 23.94 -12.05
N ARG A 193 2.15 24.05 -12.87
CA ARG A 193 1.56 22.91 -13.58
C ARG A 193 2.58 22.21 -14.49
N PHE A 194 3.34 22.96 -15.26
CA PHE A 194 4.34 22.39 -16.17
C PHE A 194 5.44 21.63 -15.40
N VAL A 195 5.95 22.23 -14.32
CA VAL A 195 6.98 21.60 -13.48
C VAL A 195 6.47 20.31 -12.86
N LEU A 196 5.27 20.32 -12.28
CA LEU A 196 4.74 19.10 -11.68
C LEU A 196 4.38 18.05 -12.76
N ALA A 197 3.95 18.45 -13.96
CA ALA A 197 3.70 17.52 -15.06
C ALA A 197 4.99 16.85 -15.56
N LEU A 198 6.11 17.58 -15.60
CA LEU A 198 7.43 17.02 -15.88
C LEU A 198 7.85 16.01 -14.81
N VAL A 199 7.61 16.31 -13.53
CA VAL A 199 7.90 15.39 -12.43
C VAL A 199 7.06 14.11 -12.55
N ASP A 200 5.76 14.24 -12.85
CA ASP A 200 4.87 13.10 -13.06
C ASP A 200 5.31 12.25 -14.27
N LEU A 201 5.72 12.90 -15.36
CA LEU A 201 6.24 12.22 -16.55
C LEU A 201 7.56 11.49 -16.26
N ALA A 202 8.46 12.11 -15.51
CA ALA A 202 9.72 11.47 -15.08
C ALA A 202 9.45 10.28 -14.16
N ALA A 203 8.49 10.39 -13.24
CA ALA A 203 8.07 9.29 -12.38
C ALA A 203 7.48 8.12 -13.19
N LEU A 204 6.64 8.41 -14.20
CA LEU A 204 6.11 7.41 -15.11
C LEU A 204 7.18 6.73 -15.95
N ALA A 205 8.16 7.49 -16.45
CA ALA A 205 9.30 6.94 -17.17
C ALA A 205 10.14 6.01 -16.27
N ALA A 206 10.38 6.42 -15.02
CA ALA A 206 11.07 5.60 -14.04
C ALA A 206 10.31 4.29 -13.74
N GLN A 207 8.98 4.35 -13.59
CA GLN A 207 8.15 3.15 -13.40
C GLN A 207 8.13 2.24 -14.63
N ALA A 208 8.02 2.81 -15.82
CA ALA A 208 8.04 2.07 -17.09
C ALA A 208 9.38 1.37 -17.34
N SER A 209 10.49 1.93 -16.84
CA SER A 209 11.80 1.28 -16.94
C SER A 209 11.82 -0.11 -16.31
N GLY A 210 11.10 -0.30 -15.20
CA GLY A 210 10.96 -1.58 -14.52
C GLY A 210 10.28 -2.67 -15.37
N PHE A 211 9.48 -2.28 -16.37
CA PHE A 211 8.79 -3.23 -17.25
C PHE A 211 9.72 -3.87 -18.28
N VAL A 212 10.75 -3.13 -18.70
CA VAL A 212 11.54 -3.46 -19.90
C VAL A 212 12.96 -3.88 -19.52
N VAL A 213 13.55 -3.27 -18.48
CA VAL A 213 14.96 -3.51 -18.11
C VAL A 213 15.22 -4.97 -17.75
N TRP A 214 14.38 -5.59 -16.91
CA TRP A 214 14.64 -6.96 -16.44
C TRP A 214 14.39 -8.04 -17.51
N PRO A 215 13.29 -8.02 -18.28
CA PRO A 215 13.10 -8.98 -19.37
C PRO A 215 14.17 -8.89 -20.47
N LEU A 216 14.71 -7.70 -20.74
CA LEU A 216 15.76 -7.52 -21.75
C LEU A 216 17.14 -7.99 -21.28
N LEU A 217 17.49 -7.74 -20.02
CA LEU A 217 18.80 -8.14 -19.47
C LEU A 217 18.90 -9.66 -19.27
N ASP A 218 17.83 -10.31 -18.81
CA ASP A 218 17.78 -11.75 -18.54
C ASP A 218 16.90 -12.48 -19.58
N GLY A 219 17.10 -12.18 -20.87
CA GLY A 219 16.28 -12.65 -21.99
C GLY A 219 16.21 -14.18 -22.20
N SER A 220 16.97 -14.97 -21.43
CA SER A 220 16.87 -16.43 -21.39
C SER A 220 15.61 -16.93 -20.66
N LYS A 221 15.04 -16.12 -19.76
CA LYS A 221 13.86 -16.49 -18.96
C LYS A 221 12.59 -15.85 -19.52
N GLN A 222 11.85 -16.60 -20.35
CA GLN A 222 10.58 -16.13 -20.92
C GLN A 222 9.55 -15.72 -19.86
N THR A 223 9.58 -16.34 -18.68
CA THR A 223 8.72 -16.01 -17.53
C THR A 223 8.83 -14.54 -17.09
N LEU A 224 9.96 -13.87 -17.34
CA LEU A 224 10.14 -12.46 -17.00
C LEU A 224 9.25 -11.52 -17.83
N TRP A 225 8.77 -11.94 -19.01
CA TRP A 225 7.81 -11.16 -19.79
C TRP A 225 6.41 -11.07 -19.16
N LEU A 226 6.17 -11.80 -18.06
CA LEU A 226 5.00 -11.60 -17.21
C LEU A 226 5.09 -10.35 -16.31
N ILE A 227 6.26 -9.70 -16.24
CA ILE A 227 6.47 -8.48 -15.44
C ILE A 227 5.53 -7.34 -15.85
N PRO A 228 5.48 -6.87 -17.12
CA PRO A 228 4.59 -5.79 -17.52
C PRO A 228 3.10 -6.06 -17.21
N PRO A 229 2.49 -7.21 -17.61
CA PRO A 229 1.09 -7.45 -17.32
C PRO A 229 0.83 -7.57 -15.82
N ALA A 230 1.71 -8.22 -15.04
CA ALA A 230 1.55 -8.31 -13.59
C ALA A 230 1.56 -6.94 -12.92
N LEU A 231 2.50 -6.05 -13.27
CA LEU A 231 2.60 -4.72 -12.67
C LEU A 231 1.42 -3.82 -13.04
N ILE A 232 0.96 -3.87 -14.29
CA ILE A 232 -0.24 -3.13 -14.71
C ILE A 232 -1.46 -3.62 -13.93
N MET A 233 -1.65 -4.94 -13.83
CA MET A 233 -2.77 -5.53 -13.11
C MET A 233 -2.74 -5.21 -11.60
N VAL A 234 -1.57 -5.28 -10.95
CA VAL A 234 -1.41 -4.85 -9.55
C VAL A 234 -1.76 -3.37 -9.39
N SER A 235 -1.34 -2.52 -10.34
CA SER A 235 -1.59 -1.09 -10.26
C SER A 235 -3.06 -0.69 -10.33
N CYS A 236 -3.92 -1.58 -10.84
CA CYS A 236 -5.37 -1.37 -10.85
C CYS A 236 -5.94 -1.18 -9.44
N GLY A 237 -5.37 -1.76 -8.38
CA GLY A 237 -5.94 -1.68 -7.02
C GLY A 237 -6.02 -0.26 -6.41
N TRP A 238 -5.31 0.72 -6.98
CA TRP A 238 -5.32 2.11 -6.47
C TRP A 238 -6.17 3.07 -7.30
N TRP A 239 -6.94 2.56 -8.27
CA TRP A 239 -7.71 3.38 -9.21
C TRP A 239 -8.70 4.33 -8.53
N GLU A 240 -9.33 3.91 -7.43
CA GLU A 240 -10.36 4.68 -6.71
C GLU A 240 -9.84 6.03 -6.21
N ASN A 241 -8.54 6.13 -5.89
CA ASN A 241 -7.96 7.36 -5.35
C ASN A 241 -7.90 8.50 -6.39
N TYR A 242 -8.05 8.20 -7.68
CA TYR A 242 -7.83 9.16 -8.77
C TYR A 242 -9.11 9.49 -9.55
N VAL A 243 -10.19 8.75 -9.32
CA VAL A 243 -11.52 9.03 -9.88
C VAL A 243 -12.29 9.90 -8.89
N SER A 244 -12.42 11.20 -9.20
CA SER A 244 -13.20 12.13 -8.36
C SER A 244 -14.25 12.81 -9.21
N LEU A 245 -15.40 13.19 -8.63
CA LEU A 245 -16.42 13.98 -9.35
C LEU A 245 -15.90 15.33 -9.89
N GLN A 246 -14.72 15.76 -9.45
CA GLN A 246 -14.05 17.00 -9.84
C GLN A 246 -12.95 16.77 -10.88
N SER A 247 -12.61 15.52 -11.21
CA SER A 247 -11.69 15.22 -12.31
C SER A 247 -12.42 15.40 -13.64
N PRO A 248 -11.74 15.90 -14.69
CA PRO A 248 -12.34 16.06 -16.01
C PRO A 248 -12.59 14.72 -16.75
N ILE A 249 -12.37 13.60 -16.06
CA ILE A 249 -12.52 12.19 -16.48
C ILE A 249 -13.42 11.48 -15.48
#